data_AF-A0A0M0F4G1-F1
#
_entry.id   AF-A0A0M0F4G1-F1
#
_cell.length_a   1.000
_cell.length_b   1.000
_cell.length_c   1.000
_cell.angle_alpha   90.00
_cell.angle_beta   90.00
_cell.angle_gamma   90.00
#
_symmetry.space_group_name_H-M   'P 1'
#
loop_
_entity.id
_entity.type
_entity.pdbx_description
1 polymer ?
#
loop_
_entity_poly.entity_id
_entity_poly.type
_entity_poly.pdbx_seq_one_letter_code
_entity_poly.pdbx_strand_id
1 'polypeptide(L)'
;MTPATPRRSPGRPTEDGRPRPDDHRTLALLVGAAGAVVTVVAALVALSWSAELPDPVAIHWGTGGADGFASLGAAVAGSTALGLLTSAGFAAMTAFLGRSAANRRVAAGVAVGLPVMLAVLTLGSLWIQRGLADAHDVGGVSAVTAVALGAGLLVGVAVGVLIPGDRPEPTSAGVPDDAPRVSLRPGERAAWVGRARAAGRWCSSPWARSSSPRSWRSSCASGRSSSCPWSWGCCSPR
;
A
#
# COMPACT_ATOMS: atom_id res chain seq x y z
N MET A 1 31.88 -9.17 -58.40
CA MET A 1 32.37 -9.05 -57.01
C MET A 1 32.00 -7.67 -56.50
N THR A 2 30.94 -7.58 -55.69
CA THR A 2 30.44 -6.30 -55.15
C THR A 2 30.99 -6.15 -53.74
N PRO A 3 31.66 -5.04 -53.38
CA PRO A 3 32.19 -4.86 -52.03
C PRO A 3 31.04 -4.74 -51.04
N ALA A 4 31.04 -5.62 -50.03
CA ALA A 4 30.08 -5.61 -48.94
C ALA A 4 30.19 -4.29 -48.16
N THR A 5 29.09 -3.53 -48.10
CA THR A 5 28.99 -2.34 -47.26
C THR A 5 29.11 -2.72 -45.78
N PRO A 6 29.92 -2.03 -44.97
CA PRO A 6 30.05 -2.31 -43.55
C PRO A 6 28.72 -2.04 -42.85
N ARG A 7 28.18 -3.03 -42.13
CA ARG A 7 27.03 -2.83 -41.25
C ARG A 7 27.45 -1.87 -40.14
N ARG A 8 26.72 -0.75 -40.03
CA ARG A 8 26.84 0.20 -38.92
C ARG A 8 26.67 -0.56 -37.59
N SER A 9 27.57 -0.28 -36.65
CA SER A 9 27.52 -0.77 -35.27
C SER A 9 26.16 -0.47 -34.62
N PRO A 10 25.60 -1.39 -33.83
CA PRO A 10 24.48 -1.07 -32.96
C PRO A 10 24.86 0.05 -31.99
N GLY A 11 23.92 0.96 -31.79
CA GLY A 11 24.12 2.26 -31.14
C GLY A 11 24.76 2.19 -29.75
N ARG A 12 25.50 3.26 -29.44
CA ARG A 12 26.08 3.58 -28.13
C ARG A 12 25.12 3.24 -26.97
N PRO A 13 25.60 2.57 -25.91
CA PRO A 13 24.99 2.68 -24.59
C PRO A 13 24.93 4.16 -24.22
N THR A 14 23.79 4.63 -23.70
CA THR A 14 23.66 6.01 -23.20
C THR A 14 24.79 6.31 -22.21
N GLU A 15 25.54 7.38 -22.49
CA GLU A 15 26.58 7.97 -21.65
C GLU A 15 26.10 8.11 -20.20
N ASP A 16 26.65 7.29 -19.30
CA ASP A 16 27.18 7.70 -17.98
C ASP A 16 27.38 6.52 -17.02
N GLY A 17 26.85 5.32 -17.32
CA GLY A 17 27.07 4.13 -16.49
C GLY A 17 26.60 4.26 -15.02
N ARG A 18 25.96 5.39 -14.67
CA ARG A 18 25.49 5.68 -13.32
C ARG A 18 24.18 4.89 -13.13
N PRO A 19 24.06 4.08 -12.06
CA PRO A 19 22.80 3.44 -11.74
C PRO A 19 21.71 4.51 -11.70
N ARG A 20 20.65 4.37 -12.51
CA ARG A 20 19.45 5.19 -12.30
C ARG A 20 19.02 4.93 -10.85
N PRO A 21 18.66 5.97 -10.06
CA PRO A 21 18.06 5.76 -8.75
C PRO A 21 16.94 4.74 -8.90
N ASP A 22 16.86 3.79 -7.97
CA ASP A 22 15.74 2.87 -7.90
C ASP A 22 14.44 3.70 -7.81
N ASP A 23 13.75 3.91 -8.93
CA ASP A 23 12.61 4.87 -9.08
C ASP A 23 11.58 4.69 -7.94
N HIS A 24 11.42 3.47 -7.42
CA HIS A 24 10.51 3.11 -6.34
C HIS A 24 10.99 3.48 -4.92
N ARG A 25 12.30 3.51 -4.65
CA ARG A 25 12.85 3.92 -3.34
C ARG A 25 12.79 5.43 -3.17
N THR A 26 13.14 6.18 -4.21
CA THR A 26 12.96 7.64 -4.23
C THR A 26 11.49 7.99 -4.07
N LEU A 27 10.60 7.29 -4.79
CA LEU A 27 9.16 7.46 -4.61
C LEU A 27 8.73 7.19 -3.16
N ALA A 28 9.16 6.06 -2.59
CA ALA A 28 8.85 5.70 -1.20
C ALA A 28 9.26 6.80 -0.20
N LEU A 29 10.47 7.35 -0.35
CA LEU A 29 10.94 8.46 0.49
C LEU A 29 10.07 9.70 0.33
N LEU A 30 9.71 10.06 -0.90
CA LEU A 30 8.89 11.25 -1.17
C LEU A 30 7.48 11.13 -0.58
N VAL A 31 6.81 10.00 -0.78
CA VAL A 31 5.43 9.81 -0.25
C VAL A 31 5.42 9.67 1.26
N GLY A 32 6.43 8.99 1.84
CA GLY A 32 6.59 8.91 3.29
C GLY A 32 6.87 10.27 3.91
N ALA A 33 7.76 11.07 3.31
CA ALA A 33 8.03 12.44 3.75
C ALA A 33 6.79 13.33 3.63
N ALA A 34 6.03 13.22 2.54
CA ALA A 34 4.78 13.98 2.38
C ALA A 34 3.76 13.68 3.49
N GLY A 35 3.52 12.40 3.79
CA GLY A 35 2.64 11.99 4.90
C GLY A 35 3.14 12.47 6.26
N ALA A 36 4.45 12.38 6.50
CA ALA A 36 5.06 12.87 7.74
C ALA A 36 4.95 14.39 7.90
N VAL A 37 5.18 15.17 6.83
CA VAL A 37 5.05 16.62 6.84
C VAL A 37 3.62 17.03 7.16
N VAL A 38 2.61 16.43 6.50
CA VAL A 38 1.20 16.69 6.81
C VAL A 38 0.90 16.43 8.28
N THR A 39 1.40 15.31 8.82
CA THR A 39 1.18 14.91 10.22
C THR A 39 1.80 15.93 11.19
N VAL A 40 3.06 16.33 10.95
CA VAL A 40 3.78 17.30 11.80
C VAL A 40 3.12 18.68 11.73
N VAL A 41 2.74 19.15 10.54
CA VAL A 41 2.05 20.43 10.38
C VAL A 41 0.72 20.42 11.13
N ALA A 42 -0.07 19.35 11.02
CA ALA A 42 -1.32 19.23 11.76
C ALA A 42 -1.10 19.25 13.29
N ALA A 43 -0.06 18.57 13.78
CA ALA A 43 0.29 18.60 15.20
C ALA A 43 0.65 20.01 15.67
N LEU A 44 1.47 20.75 14.91
CA LEU A 44 1.86 22.12 15.24
C LEU A 44 0.64 23.07 15.24
N VAL A 45 -0.26 22.92 14.26
CA VAL A 45 -1.50 23.71 14.21
C VAL A 45 -2.39 23.38 15.41
N ALA A 46 -2.58 22.10 15.75
CA ALA A 46 -3.35 21.70 16.92
C ALA A 46 -2.80 22.29 18.23
N LEU A 47 -1.48 22.24 18.42
CA LEU A 47 -0.82 22.81 19.60
C LEU A 47 -0.93 24.33 19.65
N SER A 48 -0.99 25.00 18.50
CA SER A 48 -1.20 26.46 18.44
C SER A 48 -2.57 26.89 18.98
N TRP A 49 -3.53 25.96 19.09
CA TRP A 49 -4.87 26.23 19.62
C TRP A 49 -5.01 25.96 21.12
N SER A 50 -3.92 25.62 21.80
CA SER A 50 -3.93 25.21 23.22
C SER A 50 -4.63 26.18 24.17
N ALA A 51 -4.52 27.50 23.94
CA ALA A 51 -5.16 28.51 24.78
C ALA A 51 -6.68 28.61 24.59
N GLU A 52 -7.23 28.00 23.55
CA GLU A 52 -8.64 28.12 23.16
C GLU A 52 -9.42 26.82 23.37
N LEU A 53 -8.75 25.76 23.85
CA LEU A 53 -9.34 24.45 24.01
C LEU A 53 -9.61 24.16 25.49
N PRO A 54 -10.68 23.43 25.81
CA PRO A 54 -10.90 22.92 27.16
C PRO A 54 -9.79 21.92 27.53
N ASP A 55 -9.53 21.78 28.84
CA ASP A 55 -8.66 20.74 29.38
C ASP A 55 -9.46 19.88 30.37
N PRO A 56 -9.78 18.62 30.03
CA PRO A 56 -9.33 17.85 28.86
C PRO A 56 -10.10 18.16 27.57
N VAL A 57 -9.59 17.66 26.42
CA VAL A 57 -10.31 17.67 25.13
C VAL A 57 -11.01 16.33 24.89
N ALA A 58 -12.14 16.37 24.18
CA ALA A 58 -12.82 15.18 23.66
C ALA A 58 -11.99 14.57 22.52
N ILE A 59 -11.81 13.25 22.58
CA ILE A 59 -11.07 12.45 21.60
C ILE A 59 -11.86 11.25 21.09
N HIS A 60 -13.01 10.95 21.70
CA HIS A 60 -13.90 9.87 21.31
C HIS A 60 -15.36 10.32 21.44
N TRP A 61 -16.20 9.81 20.55
CA TRP A 61 -17.63 10.10 20.48
C TRP A 61 -18.41 8.79 20.40
N GLY A 62 -19.35 8.63 21.32
CA GLY A 62 -20.35 7.57 21.34
C GLY A 62 -21.68 8.04 20.76
N THR A 63 -22.72 7.24 20.94
CA THR A 63 -24.09 7.56 20.47
C THR A 63 -24.72 8.72 21.24
N GLY A 64 -24.25 9.01 22.46
CA GLY A 64 -24.75 10.07 23.34
C GLY A 64 -23.95 11.38 23.30
N GLY A 65 -22.92 11.48 22.45
CA GLY A 65 -22.00 12.62 22.44
C GLY A 65 -20.56 12.21 22.78
N ALA A 66 -19.74 13.18 23.21
CA ALA A 66 -18.38 12.90 23.63
C ALA A 66 -18.35 12.03 24.90
N ASP A 67 -17.61 10.94 24.85
CA ASP A 67 -17.54 9.92 25.91
C ASP A 67 -16.10 9.45 26.22
N GLY A 68 -15.09 10.04 25.56
CA GLY A 68 -13.68 9.81 25.88
C GLY A 68 -12.86 11.08 25.74
N PHE A 69 -12.01 11.33 26.74
CA PHE A 69 -11.29 12.58 26.92
C PHE A 69 -9.80 12.33 27.21
N ALA A 70 -8.96 13.27 26.81
CA ALA A 70 -7.53 13.25 27.10
C ALA A 70 -6.96 14.66 27.16
N SER A 71 -5.76 14.84 27.72
CA SER A 71 -5.04 16.10 27.56
C SER A 71 -4.72 16.35 26.08
N LEU A 72 -4.65 17.63 25.68
CA LEU A 72 -4.29 18.01 24.32
C LEU A 72 -2.97 17.36 23.88
N GLY A 73 -1.97 17.34 24.76
CA GLY A 73 -0.68 16.72 24.48
C GLY A 73 -0.79 15.23 24.17
N ALA A 74 -1.59 14.48 24.93
CA ALA A 74 -1.81 13.05 24.68
C ALA A 74 -2.57 12.81 23.36
N ALA A 75 -3.60 13.63 23.08
CA ALA A 75 -4.37 13.55 21.84
C ALA A 75 -3.50 13.82 20.59
N VAL A 76 -2.69 14.88 20.63
CA VAL A 76 -1.76 15.24 19.56
C VAL A 76 -0.65 14.21 19.42
N ALA A 77 -0.07 13.73 20.53
CA ALA A 77 0.98 12.71 20.47
C ALA A 77 0.47 11.39 19.87
N GLY A 78 -0.72 10.93 20.27
CA GLY A 78 -1.32 9.70 19.76
C GLY A 78 -1.61 9.77 18.25
N SER A 79 -2.27 10.85 17.81
CA SER A 79 -2.56 11.08 16.39
C SER A 79 -1.28 11.25 15.55
N THR A 80 -0.29 11.99 16.06
CA THR A 80 1.02 12.17 15.40
C THR A 80 1.76 10.85 15.26
N ALA A 81 1.84 10.06 16.32
CA ALA A 81 2.50 8.76 16.30
C ALA A 81 1.85 7.83 15.26
N LEU A 82 0.51 7.77 15.22
CA LEU A 82 -0.21 6.96 14.24
C LEU A 82 0.00 7.46 12.81
N GLY A 83 -0.03 8.78 12.57
CA GLY A 83 0.22 9.38 11.26
C GLY A 83 1.64 9.09 10.75
N LEU A 84 2.65 9.21 11.61
CA LEU A 84 4.04 8.89 11.27
C LEU A 84 4.25 7.39 11.03
N LEU A 85 3.66 6.54 11.87
CA LEU A 85 3.75 5.09 11.73
C LEU A 85 3.12 4.61 10.42
N THR A 86 1.94 5.11 10.08
CA THR A 86 1.27 4.76 8.82
C THR A 86 2.04 5.29 7.61
N SER A 87 2.53 6.54 7.65
CA SER A 87 3.38 7.12 6.59
C SER A 87 4.62 6.26 6.34
N ALA A 88 5.37 5.93 7.40
CA ALA A 88 6.59 5.14 7.32
C ALA A 88 6.32 3.70 6.88
N GLY A 89 5.27 3.06 7.41
CA GLY A 89 4.88 1.70 7.07
C GLY A 89 4.52 1.54 5.60
N PHE A 90 3.69 2.43 5.05
CA PHE A 90 3.29 2.36 3.64
C PHE A 90 4.38 2.86 2.67
N ALA A 91 5.24 3.78 3.10
CA ALA A 91 6.47 4.09 2.38
C ALA A 91 7.39 2.87 2.29
N ALA A 92 7.59 2.14 3.39
CA ALA A 92 8.35 0.90 3.39
C ALA A 92 7.70 -0.16 2.47
N MET A 93 6.36 -0.31 2.50
CA MET A 93 5.66 -1.19 1.55
C MET A 93 5.92 -0.78 0.09
N THR A 94 5.94 0.52 -0.21
CA THR A 94 6.27 1.02 -1.55
C THR A 94 7.71 0.65 -1.93
N ALA A 95 8.67 0.78 -1.02
CA ALA A 95 10.08 0.47 -1.25
C ALA A 95 10.34 -1.04 -1.43
N PHE A 96 9.68 -1.90 -0.65
CA PHE A 96 10.01 -3.33 -0.59
C PHE A 96 9.02 -4.23 -1.36
N LEU A 97 7.76 -3.83 -1.48
CA LEU A 97 6.68 -4.60 -2.12
C LEU A 97 6.11 -3.93 -3.39
N GLY A 98 6.60 -2.75 -3.76
CA GLY A 98 6.18 -1.95 -4.92
C GLY A 98 6.64 -2.48 -6.29
N ARG A 99 6.74 -3.79 -6.49
CA ARG A 99 7.22 -4.35 -7.77
C ARG A 99 6.23 -4.15 -8.91
N SER A 100 4.92 -4.20 -8.62
CA SER A 100 3.87 -3.86 -9.59
C SER A 100 3.39 -2.42 -9.40
N ALA A 101 2.94 -1.81 -10.49
CA ALA A 101 2.34 -0.48 -10.45
C ALA A 101 1.12 -0.44 -9.54
N ALA A 102 0.29 -1.47 -9.54
CA ALA A 102 -0.86 -1.55 -8.65
C ALA A 102 -0.45 -1.44 -7.17
N ASN A 103 0.57 -2.19 -6.74
CA ASN A 103 1.06 -2.12 -5.36
C ASN A 103 1.65 -0.75 -5.03
N ARG A 104 2.45 -0.15 -5.94
CA ARG A 104 3.01 1.19 -5.73
C ARG A 104 1.92 2.25 -5.60
N ARG A 105 0.91 2.21 -6.47
CA ARG A 105 -0.21 3.17 -6.47
C ARG A 105 -1.00 3.11 -5.17
N VAL A 106 -1.36 1.91 -4.74
CA VAL A 106 -2.11 1.71 -3.49
C VAL A 106 -1.25 2.11 -2.29
N ALA A 107 -0.02 1.61 -2.18
CA ALA A 107 0.84 1.92 -1.03
C ALA A 107 1.18 3.42 -0.95
N ALA A 108 1.52 4.07 -2.07
CA ALA A 108 1.78 5.51 -2.11
C ALA A 108 0.53 6.33 -1.76
N GLY A 109 -0.63 5.96 -2.31
CA GLY A 109 -1.89 6.62 -2.00
C GLY A 109 -2.24 6.54 -0.52
N VAL A 110 -2.10 5.36 0.08
CA VAL A 110 -2.37 5.15 1.51
C VAL A 110 -1.33 5.85 2.40
N ALA A 111 -0.06 5.89 2.00
CA ALA A 111 1.02 6.57 2.73
C ALA A 111 0.77 8.08 2.93
N VAL A 112 -0.03 8.71 2.08
CA VAL A 112 -0.38 10.15 2.17
C VAL A 112 -1.84 10.37 2.58
N GLY A 113 -2.76 9.56 2.05
CA GLY A 113 -4.19 9.71 2.32
C GLY A 113 -4.57 9.46 3.78
N LEU A 114 -3.97 8.47 4.45
CA LEU A 114 -4.23 8.23 5.88
C LEU A 114 -3.74 9.38 6.77
N PRO A 115 -2.51 9.89 6.62
CA PRO A 115 -2.07 11.09 7.32
C PRO A 115 -2.98 12.31 7.11
N VAL A 116 -3.47 12.53 5.88
CA VAL A 116 -4.43 13.61 5.61
C VAL A 116 -5.75 13.38 6.34
N MET A 117 -6.30 12.16 6.27
CA MET A 117 -7.53 11.81 7.02
C MET A 117 -7.34 12.09 8.51
N LEU A 118 -6.24 11.62 9.10
CA LEU A 118 -5.93 11.82 10.51
C LEU A 118 -5.74 13.31 10.85
N ALA A 119 -5.02 14.06 10.02
CA ALA A 119 -4.83 15.50 10.20
C ALA A 119 -6.16 16.25 10.18
N VAL A 120 -7.03 15.98 9.20
CA VAL A 120 -8.35 16.63 9.10
C VAL A 120 -9.25 16.21 10.26
N LEU A 121 -9.22 14.93 10.66
CA LEU A 121 -10.00 14.46 11.80
C LEU A 121 -9.56 15.13 13.10
N THR A 122 -8.25 15.17 13.39
CA THR A 122 -7.68 15.80 14.59
C THR A 122 -7.93 17.30 14.59
N LEU A 123 -7.65 18.01 13.49
CA LEU A 123 -7.88 19.44 13.43
C LEU A 123 -9.36 19.78 13.46
N GLY A 124 -10.20 19.06 12.73
CA GLY A 124 -11.64 19.31 12.73
C GLY A 124 -12.29 19.03 14.09
N SER A 125 -11.86 17.97 14.78
CA SER A 125 -12.41 17.63 16.09
C SER A 125 -11.98 18.60 17.19
N LEU A 126 -10.76 19.13 17.12
CA LEU A 126 -10.31 20.19 18.02
C LEU A 126 -10.95 21.53 17.68
N TRP A 127 -11.11 21.84 16.38
CA TRP A 127 -11.73 23.08 15.94
C TRP A 127 -13.12 23.30 16.52
N ILE A 128 -13.97 22.27 16.52
CA ILE A 128 -15.33 22.35 17.08
C ILE A 128 -15.38 22.48 18.61
N GLN A 129 -14.24 22.28 19.29
CA GLN A 129 -14.12 22.43 20.74
C GLN A 129 -13.60 23.81 21.16
N ARG A 130 -13.15 24.64 20.20
CA ARG A 130 -12.57 25.95 20.52
C ARG A 130 -13.59 26.87 21.17
N GLY A 131 -13.17 27.55 22.23
CA GLY A 131 -14.00 28.49 22.99
C GLY A 131 -14.98 27.83 23.97
N LEU A 132 -15.01 26.49 24.04
CA LEU A 132 -15.78 25.79 25.06
C LEU A 132 -15.05 25.85 26.41
N ALA A 133 -15.82 26.00 27.49
CA ALA A 133 -15.30 25.88 28.85
C ALA A 133 -15.13 24.42 29.27
N ASP A 134 -15.99 23.53 28.76
CA ASP A 134 -15.99 22.10 29.03
C ASP A 134 -16.12 21.31 27.71
N ALA A 135 -15.31 20.28 27.53
CA ALA A 135 -15.38 19.39 26.38
C ALA A 135 -16.66 18.53 26.33
N HIS A 136 -17.37 18.37 27.46
CA HIS A 136 -18.66 17.69 27.50
C HIS A 136 -19.75 18.42 26.70
N ASP A 137 -19.60 19.72 26.49
CA ASP A 137 -20.55 20.55 25.75
C ASP A 137 -20.36 20.46 24.22
N VAL A 138 -19.35 19.71 23.75
CA VAL A 138 -19.10 19.57 22.33
C VAL A 138 -20.23 18.78 21.65
N GLY A 139 -20.67 19.27 20.49
CA GLY A 139 -21.63 18.58 19.64
C GLY A 139 -21.05 17.32 18.97
N GLY A 140 -21.83 16.76 18.05
CA GLY A 140 -21.44 15.58 17.29
C GLY A 140 -20.27 15.80 16.32
N VAL A 141 -19.48 14.76 16.10
CA VAL A 141 -18.29 14.77 15.22
C VAL A 141 -18.56 14.27 13.79
N SER A 142 -19.77 13.82 13.48
CA SER A 142 -20.07 13.08 12.24
C SER A 142 -19.72 13.83 10.95
N ALA A 143 -19.97 15.15 10.91
CA ALA A 143 -19.62 15.97 9.75
C ALA A 143 -18.10 16.07 9.56
N VAL A 144 -17.35 16.26 10.66
CA VAL A 144 -15.87 16.25 10.65
C VAL A 144 -15.36 14.90 10.16
N THR A 145 -15.91 13.80 10.68
CA THR A 145 -15.54 12.45 10.25
C THR A 145 -15.79 12.23 8.75
N ALA A 146 -16.94 12.68 8.23
CA ALA A 146 -17.24 12.57 6.80
C ALA A 146 -16.25 13.37 5.94
N VAL A 147 -15.91 14.59 6.35
CA VAL A 147 -14.92 15.43 5.67
C VAL A 147 -13.52 14.81 5.72
N ALA A 148 -13.11 14.25 6.88
CA ALA A 148 -11.83 13.58 7.04
C ALA A 148 -11.70 12.36 6.12
N LEU A 149 -12.72 11.50 6.08
CA LEU A 149 -12.77 10.35 5.19
C LEU A 149 -12.71 10.77 3.71
N GLY A 150 -13.50 11.78 3.34
CA GLY A 150 -13.52 12.33 1.98
C GLY A 150 -12.17 12.91 1.57
N ALA A 151 -11.56 13.74 2.42
CA ALA A 151 -10.26 14.35 2.16
C ALA A 151 -9.14 13.30 2.02
N GLY A 152 -9.08 12.33 2.93
CA GLY A 152 -8.10 11.26 2.87
C GLY A 152 -8.24 10.38 1.63
N LEU A 153 -9.48 10.02 1.29
CA LEU A 153 -9.77 9.23 0.08
C LEU A 153 -9.39 10.00 -1.19
N LEU A 154 -9.80 11.28 -1.30
CA LEU A 154 -9.50 12.11 -2.46
C LEU A 154 -8.00 12.29 -2.66
N VAL A 155 -7.25 12.63 -1.61
CA VAL A 155 -5.80 12.78 -1.70
C VAL A 155 -5.13 11.45 -2.01
N GLY A 156 -5.53 10.37 -1.35
CA GLY A 156 -4.98 9.04 -1.60
C GLY A 156 -5.19 8.57 -3.04
N VAL A 157 -6.39 8.77 -3.60
CA VAL A 157 -6.71 8.48 -5.00
C VAL A 157 -5.90 9.37 -5.94
N ALA A 158 -5.81 10.67 -5.67
CA ALA A 158 -5.03 11.60 -6.48
C ALA A 158 -3.55 11.18 -6.55
N VAL A 159 -2.94 10.90 -5.39
CA VAL A 159 -1.56 10.39 -5.33
C VAL A 159 -1.44 9.08 -6.10
N GLY A 160 -2.34 8.13 -5.90
CA GLY A 160 -2.32 6.84 -6.60
C GLY A 160 -2.44 6.97 -8.12
N VAL A 161 -3.26 7.88 -8.63
CA VAL A 161 -3.41 8.13 -10.08
C VAL A 161 -2.16 8.78 -10.67
N LEU A 162 -1.47 9.64 -9.91
CA LEU A 162 -0.24 10.30 -10.33
C LEU A 162 0.95 9.34 -10.40
N ILE A 163 0.92 8.20 -9.72
CA ILE A 163 2.01 7.23 -9.79
C ILE A 163 2.01 6.51 -11.16
N PRO A 164 3.13 6.54 -11.90
CA PRO A 164 3.25 5.92 -13.22
C PRO A 164 2.97 4.41 -13.20
N GLY A 165 2.45 3.92 -14.32
CA GLY A 165 2.30 2.49 -14.59
C GLY A 165 3.65 1.77 -14.74
N ASP A 166 3.61 0.45 -14.82
CA ASP A 166 4.81 -0.34 -15.14
C ASP A 166 5.25 0.01 -16.56
N ARG A 167 6.55 0.29 -16.74
CA ARG A 167 7.10 0.48 -18.08
C ARG A 167 6.99 -0.87 -18.82
N PRO A 168 6.56 -0.89 -20.09
CA PRO A 168 6.73 -2.08 -20.91
C PRO A 168 8.22 -2.43 -20.90
N GLU A 169 8.55 -3.63 -20.44
CA GLU A 169 9.89 -4.19 -20.63
C GLU A 169 9.87 -5.06 -21.89
N PRO A 170 10.16 -4.49 -23.09
CA PRO A 170 10.41 -5.31 -24.25
C PRO A 170 11.62 -6.19 -23.96
N THR A 171 11.56 -7.46 -24.35
CA THR A 171 12.72 -8.35 -24.28
C THR A 171 13.87 -7.71 -25.05
N SER A 172 15.01 -7.55 -24.38
CA SER A 172 16.25 -7.07 -25.02
C SER A 172 16.93 -8.17 -25.83
N ALA A 173 16.59 -9.44 -25.56
CA ALA A 173 17.00 -10.56 -26.35
C ALA A 173 16.06 -10.70 -27.56
N GLY A 174 16.65 -10.76 -28.76
CA GLY A 174 15.94 -11.20 -29.96
C GLY A 174 15.41 -12.62 -29.77
N VAL A 175 14.35 -12.97 -30.49
CA VAL A 175 13.85 -14.34 -30.53
C VAL A 175 14.97 -15.23 -31.10
N PRO A 176 15.38 -16.32 -30.42
CA PRO A 176 16.41 -17.23 -30.92
C PRO A 176 16.12 -17.70 -32.34
N ASP A 177 17.15 -17.88 -33.16
CA ASP A 177 16.98 -18.25 -34.57
C ASP A 177 16.34 -19.62 -34.77
N ASP A 178 16.56 -20.51 -33.80
CA ASP A 178 16.03 -21.87 -33.69
C ASP A 178 14.70 -21.94 -32.92
N ALA A 179 14.15 -20.80 -32.47
CA ALA A 179 12.86 -20.78 -31.79
C ALA A 179 11.78 -21.34 -32.73
N PRO A 180 10.91 -22.25 -32.26
CA PRO A 180 9.82 -22.80 -33.07
C PRO A 180 8.95 -21.69 -33.66
N ARG A 181 8.78 -21.69 -34.99
CA ARG A 181 7.94 -20.73 -35.71
C ARG A 181 6.70 -21.44 -36.25
N VAL A 182 5.53 -20.91 -35.93
CA VAL A 182 4.26 -21.33 -36.54
C VAL A 182 3.97 -20.39 -37.70
N SER A 183 3.78 -20.93 -38.91
CA SER A 183 3.35 -20.16 -40.06
C SER A 183 1.85 -19.87 -39.96
N LEU A 184 1.47 -18.61 -40.19
CA LEU A 184 0.07 -18.17 -40.25
C LEU A 184 -0.30 -17.90 -41.71
N ARG A 185 -1.50 -18.32 -42.11
CA ARG A 185 -2.04 -18.00 -43.43
C ARG A 185 -2.54 -16.55 -43.49
N PRO A 186 -2.72 -15.98 -44.69
CA PRO A 186 -3.36 -14.68 -44.83
C PRO A 186 -4.72 -14.65 -44.11
N GLY A 187 -4.89 -13.73 -43.18
CA GLY A 187 -6.10 -13.59 -42.37
C GLY A 187 -6.11 -14.36 -41.03
N GLU A 188 -5.15 -15.26 -40.79
CA GLU A 188 -5.01 -15.92 -39.49
C GLU A 188 -4.31 -15.01 -38.47
N ARG A 189 -4.75 -15.08 -37.22
CA ARG A 189 -4.18 -14.33 -36.09
C ARG A 189 -3.73 -15.32 -35.02
N ALA A 190 -2.52 -15.15 -34.51
CA ALA A 190 -2.07 -15.85 -33.32
C ALA A 190 -2.41 -15.02 -32.07
N ALA A 191 -2.87 -15.69 -31.02
CA ALA A 191 -2.97 -15.15 -29.67
C ALA A 191 -2.15 -16.04 -28.73
N TRP A 192 -1.31 -15.41 -27.91
CA TRP A 192 -0.56 -16.11 -26.87
C TRP A 192 -1.34 -16.01 -25.56
N VAL A 193 -1.68 -17.15 -24.96
CA VAL A 193 -2.33 -17.21 -23.66
C VAL A 193 -1.36 -17.83 -22.67
N GLY A 194 -0.80 -17.02 -21.79
CA GLY A 194 0.02 -17.47 -20.67
C GLY A 194 -0.77 -17.44 -19.37
N ARG A 195 -0.55 -18.43 -18.49
CA ARG A 195 -1.00 -18.35 -17.09
C ARG A 195 0.14 -17.79 -16.24
N ALA A 196 -0.05 -16.58 -15.72
CA ALA A 196 0.81 -16.08 -14.66
C ALA A 196 0.42 -16.74 -13.33
N ARG A 197 1.40 -17.34 -12.65
CA ARG A 197 1.26 -17.72 -11.24
C ARG A 197 2.04 -16.70 -10.43
N ALA A 198 1.37 -15.98 -9.54
CA ALA A 198 2.08 -15.23 -8.51
C ALA A 198 2.82 -16.25 -7.64
N ALA A 199 4.14 -16.35 -7.80
CA ALA A 199 4.96 -17.18 -6.93
C ALA A 199 5.00 -16.51 -5.54
N GLY A 200 3.99 -16.80 -4.72
CA GLY A 200 3.95 -16.37 -3.33
C GLY A 200 5.06 -17.06 -2.55
N ARG A 201 6.24 -16.41 -2.44
CA ARG A 201 7.24 -16.72 -1.42
C ARG A 201 6.81 -16.18 -0.05
N TRP A 202 5.56 -16.40 0.33
CA TRP A 202 5.01 -16.01 1.64
C TRP A 202 4.72 -17.23 2.53
N CYS A 203 4.73 -18.45 1.97
CA CYS A 203 4.59 -19.70 2.71
C CYS A 203 5.93 -20.41 2.97
N SER A 204 6.98 -19.68 3.35
CA SER A 204 8.12 -20.31 4.05
C SER A 204 8.08 -19.94 5.51
N SER A 205 7.03 -20.38 6.23
CA SER A 205 7.11 -20.45 7.68
C SER A 205 8.08 -21.61 8.04
N PRO A 206 8.95 -21.47 9.05
CA PRO A 206 9.83 -22.54 9.49
C PRO A 206 9.09 -23.80 10.00
N TRP A 207 7.80 -23.67 10.30
CA TRP A 207 6.97 -24.69 10.92
C TRP A 207 6.58 -25.83 9.96
N ALA A 208 6.72 -25.65 8.64
CA ALA A 208 6.38 -26.68 7.65
C ALA A 208 7.49 -27.74 7.46
N ARG A 209 8.62 -27.65 8.18
CA ARG A 209 9.80 -28.50 7.94
C ARG A 209 9.93 -29.73 8.84
N SER A 210 8.93 -30.04 9.69
CA SER A 210 9.02 -31.18 10.62
C SER A 210 8.01 -32.32 10.41
N SER A 211 7.07 -32.23 9.47
CA SER A 211 6.18 -33.35 9.17
C SER A 211 6.68 -34.15 7.96
N SER A 212 7.26 -35.31 8.25
CA SER A 212 7.63 -36.28 7.22
C SER A 212 6.38 -36.77 6.47
N PRO A 213 6.40 -36.91 5.13
CA PRO A 213 5.21 -37.28 4.35
C PRO A 213 4.70 -38.72 4.55
N ARG A 214 5.32 -39.52 5.43
CA ARG A 214 5.01 -40.96 5.56
C ARG A 214 3.92 -41.29 6.59
N SER A 215 3.56 -40.38 7.49
CA SER A 215 2.56 -40.69 8.54
C SER A 215 1.11 -40.44 8.14
N TRP A 216 0.84 -39.77 7.01
CA TRP A 216 -0.53 -39.41 6.61
C TRP A 216 -1.30 -40.50 5.86
N ARG A 217 -0.61 -41.51 5.29
CA ARG A 217 -1.28 -42.58 4.52
C ARG A 217 -1.92 -43.67 5.38
N SER A 218 -1.57 -43.80 6.65
CA SER A 218 -2.11 -44.86 7.52
C SER A 218 -3.43 -44.49 8.21
N SER A 219 -3.75 -43.20 8.38
CA SER A 219 -4.95 -42.79 9.13
C SER A 219 -6.24 -42.73 8.31
N CYS A 220 -6.19 -42.72 6.98
CA CYS A 220 -7.41 -42.80 6.14
C CYS A 220 -7.86 -44.24 5.83
N ALA A 221 -7.05 -45.25 6.10
CA ALA A 221 -7.40 -46.65 5.83
C ALA A 221 -8.11 -47.36 7.00
N SER A 222 -8.18 -46.73 8.18
CA SER A 222 -8.93 -47.25 9.33
C SER A 222 -10.02 -46.26 9.71
N GLY A 223 -11.26 -46.55 9.32
CA GLY A 223 -12.43 -45.70 9.56
C GLY A 223 -12.74 -45.47 11.04
N ARG A 224 -11.96 -44.63 11.72
CA ARG A 224 -12.26 -44.10 13.06
C ARG A 224 -12.31 -42.58 13.00
N SER A 225 -13.51 -42.08 12.80
CA SER A 225 -13.86 -40.67 12.85
C SER A 225 -14.15 -40.25 14.30
N SER A 226 -13.32 -39.39 14.88
CA SER A 226 -13.75 -38.48 15.97
C SER A 226 -12.67 -37.45 16.31
N SER A 227 -12.17 -36.67 15.34
CA SER A 227 -11.52 -35.36 15.58
C SER A 227 -10.92 -34.78 14.28
N CYS A 228 -11.74 -34.08 13.51
CA CYS A 228 -11.26 -33.07 12.55
C CYS A 228 -11.99 -31.77 12.84
N PRO A 229 -11.34 -30.76 13.46
CA PRO A 229 -11.86 -29.42 13.45
C PRO A 229 -11.52 -28.78 12.10
N TRP A 230 -12.49 -28.08 11.52
CA TRP A 230 -12.40 -27.23 10.31
C TRP A 230 -12.57 -27.93 8.95
N SER A 231 -13.82 -27.92 8.49
CA SER A 231 -14.21 -28.09 7.10
C SER A 231 -13.79 -26.86 6.27
N TRP A 232 -12.74 -27.00 5.46
CA TRP A 232 -12.57 -26.23 4.25
C TRP A 232 -12.65 -27.18 3.06
N GLY A 233 -13.56 -26.86 2.14
CA GLY A 233 -13.95 -27.70 1.02
C GLY A 233 -12.79 -28.06 0.10
N CYS A 234 -12.67 -29.35 -0.17
CA CYS A 234 -11.83 -29.89 -1.24
C CYS A 234 -12.39 -29.42 -2.60
N CYS A 235 -11.77 -28.39 -3.19
CA CYS A 235 -11.79 -28.23 -4.64
C CYS A 235 -10.86 -29.28 -5.26
N SER A 236 -11.43 -30.30 -5.88
CA SER A 236 -10.72 -31.21 -6.78
C SER A 236 -10.98 -30.76 -8.23
N PRO A 237 -9.96 -30.53 -9.06
CA PRO A 237 -10.16 -30.41 -10.50
C PRO A 237 -10.13 -31.80 -11.16
N ARG A 238 -11.13 -32.08 -12.00
CA ARG A 238 -10.98 -33.01 -13.13
C ARG A 238 -10.25 -32.30 -14.27
#